data_AF-A0A534F4E7-F1
#
_entry.id   AF-A0A534F4E7-F1
#
_cell.length_a   1.000
_cell.length_b   1.000
_cell.length_c   1.000
_cell.angle_alpha   90.00
_cell.angle_beta   90.00
_cell.angle_gamma   90.00
#
_symmetry.space_group_name_H-M   'P 1'
#
loop_
_entity.id
_entity.type
_entity.pdbx_description
1 polymer ?
#
loop_
_entity_poly.entity_id
_entity_poly.type
_entity_poly.pdbx_seq_one_letter_code
_entity_poly.pdbx_strand_id
1 'polypeptide(L)'
;MSPVLSATLLLVGSNVFMTFAWYPHLKNLADRPWYLAAVASWGIAFFEYLLQVPGNRIGYTQLSLPQLKILQEVITLGVFVPFAVLYMGKPLRLDYLWAALCILGAVYFLFRSPGVPCARLFSGWAVFGERQFVRGYSVLLPDPVVPNLNALGAQERMAFLSDMSRLGDALLKVAGAVRINYAIFGNQEAALHAHVIPRYVDEPEEMRGAQPWAYNWSAAPSFDRVSCQQLAEGLLRELTRMGVTKPMRYTPGANAEG
;
A
#
# COMPACT_ATOMS: atom_id res chain seq x y z
N MET A 1 2.53 -21.62 -2.61
CA MET A 1 1.40 -20.72 -2.90
C MET A 1 1.79 -19.31 -2.48
N SER A 2 1.31 -18.26 -3.18
CA SER A 2 1.55 -16.88 -2.77
C SER A 2 0.95 -16.63 -1.36
N PRO A 3 1.65 -15.94 -0.44
CA PRO A 3 1.11 -15.62 0.89
C PRO A 3 -0.25 -14.93 0.82
N VAL A 4 -0.43 -14.03 -0.15
CA VAL A 4 -1.70 -13.32 -0.37
C VAL A 4 -2.81 -14.29 -0.80
N LEU A 5 -2.51 -15.24 -1.70
CA LEU A 5 -3.49 -16.24 -2.12
C LEU A 5 -3.91 -17.15 -0.96
N SER A 6 -2.95 -17.61 -0.16
CA SER A 6 -3.20 -18.42 1.03
C SER A 6 -4.04 -17.66 2.06
N ALA A 7 -3.72 -16.39 2.32
CA ALA A 7 -4.51 -15.53 3.21
C ALA A 7 -5.95 -15.36 2.71
N THR A 8 -6.13 -15.04 1.41
CA THR A 8 -7.46 -14.87 0.81
C THR A 8 -8.31 -16.13 0.93
N LEU A 9 -7.76 -17.31 0.65
CA LEU A 9 -8.51 -18.58 0.76
C LEU A 9 -8.95 -18.87 2.20
N LEU A 10 -8.07 -18.65 3.18
CA LEU A 10 -8.40 -18.79 4.60
C LEU A 10 -9.48 -17.81 5.03
N LEU A 11 -9.39 -16.55 4.60
CA LEU A 11 -10.36 -15.50 4.93
C LEU A 11 -11.71 -15.74 4.24
N VAL A 12 -11.74 -16.28 3.02
CA VAL A 12 -12.98 -16.73 2.37
C VAL A 12 -13.63 -17.85 3.17
N GLY A 13 -12.86 -18.88 3.55
CA GLY A 13 -13.36 -19.97 4.40
C GLY A 13 -13.90 -19.46 5.74
N SER A 14 -13.16 -18.57 6.39
CA SER A 14 -13.58 -17.88 7.62
C SER A 14 -14.93 -17.16 7.44
N ASN A 15 -15.07 -16.39 6.37
CA ASN A 15 -16.27 -15.61 6.11
C ASN A 15 -17.51 -16.46 5.82
N VAL A 16 -17.34 -17.66 5.26
CA VAL A 16 -18.44 -18.64 5.15
C VAL A 16 -18.93 -19.01 6.55
N PHE A 17 -18.04 -19.39 7.48
CA PHE A 17 -18.45 -19.67 8.86
C PHE A 17 -19.08 -18.44 9.53
N MET A 18 -18.52 -17.24 9.35
CA MET A 18 -19.09 -15.99 9.86
C MET A 18 -20.54 -15.80 9.39
N THR A 19 -20.77 -15.92 8.08
CA THR A 19 -22.10 -15.73 7.48
C THR A 19 -23.11 -16.74 8.04
N PHE A 20 -22.69 -18.00 8.21
CA PHE A 20 -23.53 -19.04 8.80
C PHE A 20 -23.69 -18.93 10.32
N ALA A 21 -22.78 -18.26 11.02
CA ALA A 21 -22.97 -17.93 12.43
C ALA A 21 -24.01 -16.81 12.60
N TRP A 22 -24.08 -15.85 11.67
CA TRP A 22 -24.86 -14.63 11.87
C TRP A 22 -26.31 -14.71 11.39
N TYR A 23 -26.60 -15.40 10.29
CA TYR A 23 -27.90 -15.26 9.61
C TYR A 23 -28.82 -16.48 9.62
N PRO A 24 -28.34 -17.75 9.55
CA PRO A 24 -29.21 -18.92 9.49
C PRO A 24 -30.22 -19.06 10.63
N HIS A 25 -29.92 -18.54 11.82
CA HIS A 25 -30.86 -18.57 12.94
C HIS A 25 -32.14 -17.78 12.64
N LEU A 26 -32.09 -16.78 11.74
CA LEU A 26 -33.25 -16.03 11.27
C LEU A 26 -34.19 -16.89 10.40
N LYS A 27 -33.68 -17.98 9.82
CA LYS A 27 -34.46 -18.91 8.98
C LYS A 27 -34.87 -20.15 9.77
N ASN A 28 -33.97 -20.73 10.55
CA ASN A 28 -34.14 -22.06 11.14
C ASN A 28 -34.46 -22.04 12.64
N LEU A 29 -34.25 -20.91 13.32
CA LEU A 29 -34.42 -20.76 14.77
C LEU A 29 -35.24 -19.50 15.11
N ALA A 30 -36.05 -19.01 14.16
CA ALA A 30 -36.80 -17.76 14.32
C ALA A 30 -37.89 -17.84 15.40
N ASP A 31 -38.42 -19.04 15.63
CA ASP A 31 -39.41 -19.39 16.64
C ASP A 31 -38.79 -19.76 18.00
N ARG A 32 -37.46 -19.84 18.07
CA ARG A 32 -36.73 -20.28 19.27
C ARG A 32 -36.24 -19.09 20.10
N PRO A 33 -36.04 -19.27 21.41
CA PRO A 33 -35.43 -18.24 22.24
C PRO A 33 -34.05 -17.82 21.73
N TRP A 34 -33.79 -16.51 21.73
CA TRP A 34 -32.57 -15.92 21.15
C TRP A 34 -31.26 -16.48 21.74
N TYR A 35 -31.25 -16.92 23.00
CA TYR A 35 -30.05 -17.45 23.64
C TYR A 35 -29.61 -18.79 23.05
N LEU A 36 -30.54 -19.61 22.54
CA LEU A 36 -30.20 -20.86 21.85
C LEU A 36 -29.51 -20.57 20.51
N ALA A 37 -30.02 -19.57 19.78
CA ALA A 37 -29.39 -19.08 18.57
C ALA A 37 -27.98 -18.55 18.88
N ALA A 38 -27.82 -17.75 19.92
CA ALA A 38 -26.52 -17.19 20.31
C ALA A 38 -25.47 -18.28 20.62
N VAL A 39 -25.83 -19.31 21.39
CA VAL A 39 -24.91 -20.43 21.71
C VAL A 39 -24.53 -21.21 20.45
N ALA A 40 -25.49 -21.51 19.57
CA ALA A 40 -25.22 -22.18 18.31
C ALA A 40 -24.31 -21.33 17.40
N SER A 41 -24.58 -20.02 17.29
CA SER A 41 -23.78 -19.07 16.54
C SER A 41 -22.34 -18.98 17.05
N TRP A 42 -22.13 -18.99 18.38
CA TRP A 42 -20.79 -19.03 18.97
C TRP A 42 -20.03 -20.32 18.64
N GLY A 43 -20.71 -21.48 18.63
CA GLY A 43 -20.11 -22.75 18.21
C GLY A 43 -19.60 -22.70 16.77
N ILE A 44 -20.32 -22.03 15.86
CA ILE A 44 -19.88 -21.83 14.48
C ILE A 44 -18.75 -20.80 14.40
N ALA A 45 -18.86 -19.68 15.12
CA ALA A 45 -17.86 -18.62 15.15
C ALA A 45 -16.50 -19.12 15.66
N PHE A 46 -16.44 -20.15 16.49
CA PHE A 46 -15.17 -20.78 16.87
C PHE A 46 -14.34 -21.23 15.65
N PHE A 47 -14.96 -21.87 14.66
CA PHE A 47 -14.28 -22.32 13.44
C PHE A 47 -13.90 -21.17 12.50
N GLU A 48 -14.68 -20.09 12.51
CA GLU A 48 -14.33 -18.82 11.85
C GLU A 48 -12.99 -18.31 12.37
N TYR A 49 -12.83 -18.18 13.70
CA TYR A 49 -11.57 -17.72 14.29
C TYR A 49 -10.37 -18.62 13.99
N LEU A 50 -10.55 -19.95 13.90
CA LEU A 50 -9.47 -20.89 13.55
C LEU A 50 -8.89 -20.62 12.16
N LEU A 51 -9.66 -20.05 11.23
CA LEU A 51 -9.20 -19.67 9.89
C LEU A 51 -8.84 -18.19 9.81
N GLN A 52 -9.60 -17.32 10.48
CA GLN A 52 -9.41 -15.88 10.47
C GLN A 52 -8.05 -15.47 11.01
N VAL A 53 -7.66 -16.01 12.18
CA VAL A 53 -6.43 -15.63 12.87
C VAL A 53 -5.19 -15.95 12.03
N PRO A 54 -4.99 -17.18 11.51
CA PRO A 54 -3.86 -17.46 10.63
C PRO A 54 -3.95 -16.71 9.30
N GLY A 55 -5.15 -16.57 8.71
CA GLY A 55 -5.35 -15.82 7.47
C GLY A 55 -4.89 -14.36 7.58
N ASN A 56 -5.27 -13.68 8.67
CA ASN A 56 -4.85 -12.31 8.94
C ASN A 56 -3.34 -12.22 9.21
N ARG A 57 -2.77 -13.14 9.99
CA ARG A 57 -1.32 -13.15 10.26
C ARG A 57 -0.50 -13.33 8.98
N ILE A 58 -0.90 -14.23 8.09
CA ILE A 58 -0.24 -14.44 6.80
C ILE A 58 -0.44 -13.21 5.90
N GLY A 59 -1.65 -12.68 5.81
CA GLY A 59 -1.96 -11.50 4.99
C GLY A 59 -1.16 -10.27 5.42
N TYR A 60 -1.01 -10.05 6.73
CA TYR A 60 -0.28 -8.92 7.30
C TYR A 60 1.24 -8.94 7.01
N THR A 61 1.77 -10.04 6.48
CA THR A 61 3.17 -10.09 6.00
C THR A 61 3.39 -9.40 4.66
N GLN A 62 2.32 -9.15 3.90
CA GLN A 62 2.38 -8.56 2.54
C GLN A 62 1.39 -7.41 2.33
N LEU A 63 0.39 -7.26 3.21
CA LEU A 63 -0.65 -6.23 3.13
C LEU A 63 -0.61 -5.37 4.39
N SER A 64 -0.82 -4.07 4.21
CA SER A 64 -1.07 -3.17 5.34
C SER A 64 -2.40 -3.49 6.04
N LEU A 65 -2.56 -3.03 7.29
CA LEU A 65 -3.80 -3.24 8.05
C LEU A 65 -5.04 -2.72 7.31
N PRO A 66 -5.03 -1.52 6.70
CA PRO A 66 -6.18 -1.03 5.93
C PRO A 66 -6.48 -1.88 4.69
N GLN A 67 -5.46 -2.32 3.96
CA GLN A 67 -5.63 -3.18 2.78
C GLN A 67 -6.23 -4.54 3.16
N LEU A 68 -5.77 -5.11 4.28
CA LEU A 68 -6.31 -6.36 4.81
C LEU A 68 -7.78 -6.22 5.21
N LYS A 69 -8.18 -5.07 5.78
CA LYS A 69 -9.58 -4.79 6.11
C LYS A 69 -10.44 -4.69 4.86
N ILE A 70 -10.01 -3.95 3.84
CA ILE A 70 -10.76 -3.84 2.58
C ILE A 70 -10.86 -5.18 1.85
N LEU A 71 -9.81 -6.00 1.87
CA LEU A 71 -9.87 -7.38 1.36
C LEU A 71 -11.00 -8.17 2.03
N GLN A 72 -11.15 -8.05 3.35
CA GLN A 72 -12.25 -8.70 4.07
C GLN A 72 -13.62 -8.13 3.71
N GLU A 73 -13.77 -6.82 3.45
CA GLU A 73 -15.04 -6.26 2.97
C GLU A 73 -15.44 -6.82 1.60
N VAL A 74 -14.47 -6.94 0.68
CA VAL A 74 -14.67 -7.58 -0.63
C VAL A 74 -15.12 -9.03 -0.46
N ILE A 75 -14.42 -9.79 0.39
CA ILE A 75 -14.78 -11.19 0.69
C ILE A 75 -16.17 -11.28 1.31
N THR A 76 -16.49 -10.39 2.26
CA THR A 76 -17.77 -10.39 2.97
C THR A 76 -18.93 -10.21 1.99
N LEU A 77 -18.85 -9.21 1.10
CA LEU A 77 -19.89 -9.03 0.09
C LEU A 77 -19.92 -10.22 -0.90
N GLY A 78 -18.76 -10.70 -1.31
CA GLY A 78 -18.61 -11.83 -2.25
C GLY A 78 -19.19 -13.15 -1.74
N VAL A 79 -19.10 -13.43 -0.43
CA VAL A 79 -19.68 -14.62 0.21
C VAL A 79 -21.14 -14.40 0.59
N PHE A 80 -21.49 -13.20 1.06
CA PHE A 80 -22.85 -12.89 1.50
C PHE A 80 -23.85 -12.92 0.34
N VAL A 81 -23.50 -12.45 -0.86
CA VAL A 81 -24.43 -12.41 -2.00
C VAL A 81 -24.90 -13.83 -2.41
N PRO A 82 -24.01 -14.81 -2.68
CA PRO A 82 -24.41 -16.19 -2.90
C PRO A 82 -25.23 -16.78 -1.75
N PHE A 83 -24.85 -16.50 -0.50
CA PHE A 83 -25.61 -16.95 0.68
C PHE A 83 -27.04 -16.37 0.69
N ALA A 84 -27.20 -15.07 0.46
CA ALA A 84 -28.50 -14.42 0.46
C ALA A 84 -29.43 -14.99 -0.62
N VAL A 85 -28.89 -15.28 -1.82
CA VAL A 85 -29.66 -15.83 -2.94
C VAL A 85 -29.97 -17.31 -2.75
N LEU A 86 -28.93 -18.13 -2.51
CA LEU A 86 -29.04 -19.58 -2.52
C LEU A 86 -29.61 -20.13 -1.21
N TYR A 87 -29.24 -19.55 -0.06
CA TYR A 87 -29.64 -20.04 1.26
C TYR A 87 -30.87 -19.31 1.79
N MET A 88 -30.89 -17.98 1.74
CA MET A 88 -32.00 -17.16 2.26
C MET A 88 -33.12 -16.91 1.24
N GLY A 89 -32.93 -17.31 -0.03
CA GLY A 89 -33.93 -17.14 -1.08
C GLY A 89 -34.26 -15.68 -1.41
N LYS A 90 -33.35 -14.74 -1.13
CA LYS A 90 -33.54 -13.32 -1.39
C LYS A 90 -33.14 -12.99 -2.84
N PRO A 91 -33.96 -12.23 -3.59
CA PRO A 91 -33.62 -11.84 -4.95
C PRO A 91 -32.41 -10.90 -4.98
N LEU A 92 -31.63 -10.98 -6.05
CA LEU A 92 -30.56 -10.01 -6.33
C LEU A 92 -31.19 -8.64 -6.63
N ARG A 93 -30.90 -7.66 -5.79
CA ARG A 93 -31.24 -6.25 -6.00
C ARG A 93 -30.07 -5.49 -6.59
N LEU A 94 -30.38 -4.42 -7.33
CA LEU A 94 -29.39 -3.47 -7.86
C LEU A 94 -28.50 -2.86 -6.76
N ASP A 95 -29.00 -2.78 -5.53
CA ASP A 95 -28.24 -2.30 -4.36
C ASP A 95 -26.94 -3.09 -4.13
N TYR A 96 -26.92 -4.40 -4.41
CA TYR A 96 -25.70 -5.21 -4.31
C TYR A 96 -24.66 -4.82 -5.36
N LEU A 97 -25.10 -4.42 -6.55
CA LEU A 97 -24.21 -3.92 -7.60
C LEU A 97 -23.62 -2.56 -7.19
N TRP A 98 -24.43 -1.66 -6.64
CA TRP A 98 -23.95 -0.38 -6.13
C TRP A 98 -22.96 -0.56 -4.98
N ALA A 99 -23.24 -1.46 -4.04
CA ALA A 99 -22.31 -1.80 -2.98
C ALA A 99 -20.97 -2.34 -3.53
N ALA A 100 -21.02 -3.23 -4.54
CA ALA A 100 -19.81 -3.73 -5.19
C ALA A 100 -19.00 -2.62 -5.87
N LEU A 101 -19.67 -1.68 -6.57
CA LEU A 101 -19.02 -0.51 -7.17
C LEU A 101 -18.35 0.39 -6.13
N CYS A 102 -19.01 0.65 -4.99
CA CYS A 102 -18.42 1.41 -3.89
C CYS A 102 -17.17 0.73 -3.32
N ILE A 103 -17.20 -0.60 -3.16
CA ILE A 103 -16.04 -1.37 -2.71
C ILE A 103 -14.90 -1.30 -3.73
N LEU A 104 -15.18 -1.34 -5.04
CA LEU A 104 -14.15 -1.16 -6.07
C LEU A 104 -13.47 0.21 -5.95
N GLY A 105 -14.23 1.27 -5.64
CA GLY A 105 -13.66 2.58 -5.33
C GLY A 105 -12.73 2.54 -4.11
N ALA A 106 -13.15 1.89 -3.02
CA ALA A 106 -12.32 1.73 -1.82
C ALA A 106 -11.03 0.96 -2.10
N VAL A 107 -11.10 -0.14 -2.87
CA VAL A 107 -9.93 -0.89 -3.34
C VAL A 107 -9.02 0.03 -4.15
N TYR A 108 -9.54 0.80 -5.10
CA TYR A 108 -8.72 1.72 -5.86
C TYR A 108 -7.97 2.72 -4.96
N PHE A 109 -8.64 3.39 -4.02
CA PHE A 109 -7.99 4.39 -3.18
C PHE A 109 -6.96 3.81 -2.21
N LEU A 110 -7.19 2.62 -1.65
CA LEU A 110 -6.25 1.99 -0.71
C LEU A 110 -5.05 1.33 -1.39
N PHE A 111 -5.21 0.90 -2.64
CA PHE A 111 -4.15 0.26 -3.41
C PHE A 111 -3.49 1.23 -4.40
N ARG A 112 -3.97 2.47 -4.49
CA ARG A 112 -3.31 3.55 -5.23
C ARG A 112 -2.01 3.91 -4.52
N SER A 113 -0.88 3.82 -5.24
CA SER A 113 0.45 4.08 -4.69
C SER A 113 0.53 5.41 -3.94
N PRO A 114 1.03 5.42 -2.70
CA PRO A 114 1.02 6.58 -1.81
C PRO A 114 2.09 7.64 -2.12
N GLY A 115 3.04 7.34 -3.01
CA GLY A 115 4.05 8.31 -3.42
C GLY A 115 3.50 9.30 -4.44
N VAL A 116 3.59 10.60 -4.14
CA VAL A 116 3.47 11.61 -5.21
C VAL A 116 4.70 11.47 -6.11
N PRO A 117 4.53 11.10 -7.39
CA PRO A 117 5.66 10.92 -8.29
C PRO A 117 6.33 12.27 -8.55
N CYS A 118 7.62 12.34 -8.24
CA CYS A 118 8.47 13.47 -8.59
C CYS A 118 8.84 13.38 -10.07
N ALA A 119 9.23 12.18 -10.53
CA ALA A 119 9.62 11.93 -11.90
C ALA A 119 9.55 10.43 -12.24
N ARG A 120 9.34 10.11 -13.52
CA ARG A 120 9.52 8.76 -14.06
C ARG A 120 10.92 8.66 -14.67
N LEU A 121 11.74 7.77 -14.15
CA LEU A 121 13.10 7.49 -14.62
C LEU A 121 13.14 6.24 -15.52
N PHE A 122 14.30 5.89 -16.05
CA PHE A 122 14.43 4.72 -16.91
C PHE A 122 14.12 3.42 -16.18
N SER A 123 14.60 3.30 -14.96
CA SER A 123 14.49 2.12 -14.10
C SER A 123 13.24 2.10 -13.22
N GLY A 124 12.48 3.19 -13.12
CA GLY A 124 11.36 3.26 -12.19
C GLY A 124 10.80 4.65 -11.90
N TRP A 125 10.27 4.82 -10.69
CA TRP A 125 9.61 6.02 -10.20
C TRP A 125 10.37 6.63 -9.04
N ALA A 126 10.74 7.90 -9.18
CA ALA A 126 11.18 8.71 -8.05
C ALA A 126 9.96 9.32 -7.36
N VAL A 127 9.78 9.03 -6.07
CA VAL A 127 8.68 9.54 -5.24
C VAL A 127 9.24 10.18 -3.98
N PHE A 128 8.52 11.12 -3.38
CA PHE A 128 8.85 11.56 -2.03
C PHE A 128 8.43 10.50 -1.01
N GLY A 129 9.21 10.35 0.05
CA GLY A 129 8.79 9.51 1.18
C GLY A 129 7.59 10.11 1.91
N GLU A 130 6.69 9.25 2.40
CA GLU A 130 5.47 9.68 3.09
C GLU A 130 5.73 10.53 4.33
N ARG A 131 6.85 10.30 5.02
CA ARG A 131 7.29 11.05 6.20
C ARG A 131 8.56 11.82 5.86
N GLN A 132 8.47 13.13 5.78
CA GLN A 132 9.60 14.02 5.45
C GLN A 132 10.38 14.35 6.72
N PHE A 133 11.07 13.36 7.30
CA PHE A 133 11.93 13.56 8.47
C PHE A 133 13.13 14.48 8.16
N VAL A 134 13.53 14.53 6.89
CA VAL A 134 14.39 15.57 6.30
C VAL A 134 13.78 16.06 5.00
N ARG A 135 14.01 17.34 4.67
CA ARG A 135 13.51 17.97 3.45
C ARG A 135 13.99 17.19 2.23
N GLY A 136 13.07 16.77 1.35
CA GLY A 136 13.44 16.15 0.07
C GLY A 136 13.82 14.68 0.15
N TYR A 137 13.57 14.03 1.30
CA TYR A 137 13.70 12.59 1.40
C TYR A 137 12.84 11.91 0.31
N SER A 138 13.53 11.16 -0.55
CA SER A 138 12.94 10.53 -1.73
C SER A 138 13.23 9.03 -1.74
N VAL A 139 12.39 8.30 -2.47
CA VAL A 139 12.50 6.86 -2.67
C VAL A 139 12.43 6.57 -4.16
N LEU A 140 13.35 5.74 -4.66
CA LEU A 140 13.29 5.18 -6.00
C LEU A 140 12.65 3.80 -5.94
N LEU A 141 11.53 3.65 -6.66
CA LEU A 141 10.79 2.40 -6.80
C LEU A 141 11.03 1.83 -8.20
N PRO A 142 11.46 0.57 -8.37
CA PRO A 142 11.69 -0.01 -9.69
C PRO A 142 10.37 -0.23 -10.43
N ASP A 143 10.44 -0.19 -11.75
CA ASP A 143 9.33 -0.58 -12.63
C ASP A 143 9.88 -1.47 -13.77
N PRO A 144 9.55 -2.79 -13.79
CA PRO A 144 8.56 -3.46 -12.95
C PRO A 144 8.97 -3.63 -11.49
N VAL A 145 7.98 -3.85 -10.61
CA VAL A 145 8.22 -4.11 -9.18
C VAL A 145 8.91 -5.46 -9.03
N VAL A 146 10.02 -5.48 -8.29
CA VAL A 146 10.83 -6.67 -8.00
C VAL A 146 11.11 -6.75 -6.51
N PRO A 147 11.41 -7.94 -5.94
CA PRO A 147 11.56 -8.06 -4.49
C PRO A 147 12.87 -7.48 -3.94
N ASN A 148 13.95 -7.50 -4.71
CA ASN A 148 15.26 -7.00 -4.27
C ASN A 148 16.15 -6.66 -5.46
N LEU A 149 17.27 -5.99 -5.19
CA LEU A 149 18.25 -5.58 -6.20
C LEU A 149 18.81 -6.79 -6.97
N ASN A 150 18.92 -7.95 -6.31
CA ASN A 150 19.45 -9.18 -6.88
C ASN A 150 18.50 -9.85 -7.88
N ALA A 151 17.21 -9.53 -7.83
CA ALA A 151 16.21 -10.03 -8.77
C ALA A 151 16.25 -9.32 -10.14
N LEU A 152 16.87 -8.15 -10.23
CA LEU A 152 17.07 -7.43 -11.50
C LEU A 152 18.16 -8.09 -12.36
N GLY A 153 17.94 -8.11 -13.67
CA GLY A 153 18.98 -8.44 -14.65
C GLY A 153 20.14 -7.46 -14.62
N ALA A 154 21.29 -7.82 -15.21
CA ALA A 154 22.51 -7.00 -15.13
C ALA A 154 22.31 -5.55 -15.63
N GLN A 155 21.65 -5.38 -16.78
CA GLN A 155 21.39 -4.05 -17.35
C GLN A 155 20.37 -3.25 -16.52
N GLU A 156 19.31 -3.89 -16.06
CA GLU A 156 18.27 -3.26 -15.23
C GLU A 156 18.83 -2.81 -13.88
N ARG A 157 19.69 -3.64 -13.27
CA ARG A 157 20.39 -3.31 -12.03
C ARG A 157 21.32 -2.12 -12.20
N MET A 158 22.08 -2.08 -13.31
CA MET A 158 22.92 -0.92 -13.64
C MET A 158 22.08 0.34 -13.83
N ALA A 159 20.96 0.25 -14.56
CA ALA A 159 20.06 1.37 -14.76
C ALA A 159 19.46 1.86 -13.44
N PHE A 160 19.02 0.95 -12.57
CA PHE A 160 18.45 1.29 -11.26
C PHE A 160 19.45 2.00 -10.35
N LEU A 161 20.67 1.47 -10.23
CA LEU A 161 21.71 2.11 -9.42
C LEU A 161 22.16 3.46 -10.01
N SER A 162 22.21 3.56 -11.35
CA SER A 162 22.53 4.81 -12.04
C SER A 162 21.45 5.86 -11.81
N ASP A 163 20.17 5.52 -11.99
CA ASP A 163 19.06 6.44 -11.74
C ASP A 163 18.96 6.83 -10.26
N MET A 164 19.25 5.91 -9.34
CA MET A 164 19.34 6.19 -7.90
C MET A 164 20.41 7.26 -7.63
N SER A 165 21.62 7.12 -8.18
CA SER A 165 22.67 8.11 -7.96
C SER A 165 22.30 9.46 -8.56
N ARG A 166 21.75 9.47 -9.79
CA ARG A 166 21.27 10.68 -10.49
C ARG A 166 20.14 11.40 -9.75
N LEU A 167 19.23 10.66 -9.10
CA LEU A 167 18.23 11.24 -8.19
C LEU A 167 18.91 11.96 -7.02
N GLY A 168 19.96 11.38 -6.46
CA GLY A 168 20.77 12.03 -5.43
C GLY A 168 21.48 13.29 -5.93
N ASP A 169 22.07 13.26 -7.13
CA ASP A 169 22.70 14.46 -7.73
C ASP A 169 21.70 15.59 -7.92
N ALA A 170 20.49 15.27 -8.40
CA ALA A 170 19.41 16.23 -8.52
C ALA A 170 19.00 16.80 -7.15
N LEU A 171 18.92 15.96 -6.12
CA LEU A 171 18.60 16.39 -4.75
C LEU A 171 19.70 17.28 -4.15
N LEU A 172 20.98 16.96 -4.35
CA LEU A 172 22.10 17.80 -3.91
C LEU A 172 21.92 19.23 -4.41
N LYS A 173 21.65 19.36 -5.72
CA LYS A 173 21.52 20.65 -6.37
C LYS A 173 20.24 21.39 -6.00
N VAL A 174 19.09 20.72 -6.07
CA VAL A 174 17.78 21.38 -5.95
C VAL A 174 17.43 21.65 -4.49
N ALA A 175 17.76 20.73 -3.58
CA ALA A 175 17.40 20.86 -2.17
C ALA A 175 18.45 21.63 -1.34
N GLY A 176 19.62 21.88 -1.92
CA GLY A 176 20.77 22.50 -1.23
C GLY A 176 21.42 21.56 -0.23
N ALA A 177 21.41 20.26 -0.51
CA ALA A 177 21.99 19.25 0.38
C ALA A 177 23.51 19.20 0.21
N VAL A 178 24.22 18.90 1.29
CA VAL A 178 25.69 18.79 1.29
C VAL A 178 26.18 17.35 1.06
N ARG A 179 25.29 16.37 1.25
CA ARG A 179 25.58 14.95 1.06
C ARG A 179 24.27 14.21 0.79
N ILE A 180 24.37 13.07 0.09
CA ILE A 180 23.29 12.08 0.01
C ILE A 180 23.69 10.82 0.77
N ASN A 181 22.74 10.27 1.52
CA ASN A 181 22.82 8.89 2.01
C ASN A 181 21.90 8.02 1.17
N TYR A 182 22.41 6.87 0.75
CA TYR A 182 21.66 5.87 0.00
C TYR A 182 21.49 4.64 0.87
N ALA A 183 20.29 4.05 0.88
CA ALA A 183 20.06 2.78 1.57
C ALA A 183 19.05 1.92 0.81
N ILE A 184 19.28 0.62 0.82
CA ILE A 184 18.36 -0.40 0.33
C ILE A 184 18.30 -1.47 1.42
N PHE A 185 17.14 -1.67 2.03
CA PHE A 185 16.95 -2.66 3.09
C PHE A 185 16.04 -3.79 2.65
N GLY A 186 14.73 -3.52 2.55
CA GLY A 186 13.73 -4.53 2.16
C GLY A 186 13.29 -5.50 3.28
N ASN A 187 13.54 -5.16 4.55
CA ASN A 187 13.22 -6.07 5.68
C ASN A 187 11.73 -6.06 6.07
N GLN A 188 11.06 -4.92 5.95
CA GLN A 188 9.63 -4.78 6.30
C GLN A 188 8.75 -4.75 5.05
N GLU A 189 9.19 -4.07 4.00
CA GLU A 189 8.52 -3.99 2.71
C GLU A 189 9.27 -4.85 1.70
N ALA A 190 8.58 -5.84 1.13
CA ALA A 190 9.18 -6.88 0.31
C ALA A 190 9.51 -6.40 -1.11
N ALA A 191 8.92 -5.28 -1.56
CA ALA A 191 9.27 -4.67 -2.83
C ALA A 191 10.60 -3.90 -2.71
N LEU A 192 11.48 -4.02 -3.71
CA LEU A 192 12.71 -3.22 -3.80
C LEU A 192 12.36 -1.74 -3.79
N HIS A 193 13.02 -0.99 -2.92
CA HIS A 193 12.94 0.46 -2.86
C HIS A 193 14.30 0.99 -2.38
N ALA A 194 14.78 2.05 -3.01
CA ALA A 194 16.02 2.70 -2.62
C ALA A 194 15.75 4.06 -2.01
N HIS A 195 16.19 4.24 -0.77
CA HIS A 195 16.10 5.51 -0.05
C HIS A 195 17.22 6.43 -0.53
N VAL A 196 16.85 7.66 -0.93
CA VAL A 196 17.76 8.73 -1.33
C VAL A 196 17.53 9.91 -0.38
N ILE A 197 18.47 10.07 0.54
CA ILE A 197 18.29 10.89 1.73
C ILE A 197 19.26 12.08 1.68
N PRO A 198 18.79 13.28 1.37
CA PRO A 198 19.62 14.48 1.43
C PRO A 198 19.97 14.83 2.87
N ARG A 199 21.22 15.25 3.08
CA ARG A 199 21.78 15.68 4.37
C ARG A 199 22.15 17.14 4.29
N TYR A 200 21.99 17.86 5.40
CA TYR A 200 22.12 19.30 5.48
C TYR A 200 22.95 19.75 6.69
N VAL A 201 23.51 20.96 6.58
CA VAL A 201 24.29 21.58 7.67
C VAL A 201 23.41 22.07 8.81
N ASP A 202 22.15 22.41 8.53
CA ASP A 202 21.14 22.87 9.49
C ASP A 202 20.43 21.72 10.22
N GLU A 203 20.81 20.46 9.98
CA GLU A 203 20.37 19.33 10.81
C GLU A 203 20.85 19.50 12.27
N PRO A 204 20.04 19.05 13.27
CA PRO A 204 20.48 18.97 14.66
C PRO A 204 21.83 18.25 14.77
N GLU A 205 22.74 18.75 15.61
CA GLU A 205 24.12 18.26 15.69
C GLU A 205 24.21 16.76 15.95
N GLU A 206 23.39 16.26 16.89
CA GLU A 206 23.27 14.84 17.24
C GLU A 206 22.87 13.98 16.02
N MET A 207 22.03 14.53 15.13
CA MET A 207 21.52 13.80 13.97
C MET A 207 22.46 13.89 12.77
N ARG A 208 23.25 14.96 12.64
CA ARG A 208 24.17 15.18 11.52
C ARG A 208 25.21 14.05 11.37
N GLY A 209 25.70 13.53 12.50
CA GLY A 209 26.61 12.39 12.54
C GLY A 209 25.94 11.02 12.55
N ALA A 210 24.63 10.96 12.83
CA ALA A 210 23.89 9.72 12.93
C ALA A 210 23.41 9.19 11.56
N GLN A 211 23.05 7.91 11.54
CA GLN A 211 22.34 7.32 10.41
C GLN A 211 20.90 7.89 10.33
N PRO A 212 20.30 8.01 9.13
CA PRO A 212 18.96 8.57 8.96
C PRO A 212 17.84 7.88 9.75
N TRP A 213 18.01 6.62 10.15
CA TRP A 213 17.05 5.89 10.99
C TRP A 213 17.10 6.23 12.48
N ALA A 214 18.04 7.08 12.91
CA ALA A 214 18.07 7.61 14.28
C ALA A 214 17.00 8.69 14.54
N TYR A 215 16.46 9.30 13.48
CA TYR A 215 15.38 10.29 13.57
C TYR A 215 14.10 9.68 14.17
N ASN A 216 13.26 10.52 14.77
CA ASN A 216 11.91 10.11 15.16
C ASN A 216 10.95 10.17 13.96
N TRP A 217 10.82 9.05 13.24
CA TRP A 217 9.97 8.93 12.05
C TRP A 217 8.48 9.11 12.35
N SER A 218 8.03 8.76 13.55
CA SER A 218 6.62 8.91 13.95
C SER A 218 6.23 10.37 14.18
N ALA A 219 7.18 11.20 14.63
CA ALA A 219 7.00 12.63 14.82
C ALA A 219 7.25 13.45 13.53
N ALA A 220 7.85 12.84 12.50
CA ALA A 220 8.14 13.54 11.25
C ALA A 220 6.86 14.00 10.53
N PRO A 221 6.87 15.19 9.92
CA PRO A 221 5.72 15.69 9.18
C PRO A 221 5.41 14.75 8.01
N SER A 222 4.11 14.52 7.79
CA SER A 222 3.65 13.84 6.59
C SER A 222 3.98 14.67 5.35
N PHE A 223 4.22 14.01 4.24
CA PHE A 223 4.39 14.64 2.95
C PHE A 223 3.18 15.54 2.64
N ASP A 224 3.47 16.80 2.32
CA ASP A 224 2.48 17.76 1.84
C ASP A 224 2.84 18.20 0.43
N ARG A 225 1.88 18.03 -0.50
CA ARG A 225 2.08 18.32 -1.92
C ARG A 225 2.36 19.79 -2.16
N VAL A 226 1.70 20.69 -1.42
CA VAL A 226 1.85 22.14 -1.60
C VAL A 226 3.24 22.57 -1.16
N SER A 227 3.64 22.18 0.06
CA SER A 227 4.96 22.47 0.61
C SER A 227 6.11 21.90 -0.23
N CYS A 228 5.91 20.72 -0.83
CA CYS A 228 6.94 20.08 -1.65
C CYS A 228 6.87 20.45 -3.15
N GLN A 229 5.92 21.27 -3.60
CA GLN A 229 5.70 21.54 -5.03
C GLN A 229 6.95 22.13 -5.70
N GLN A 230 7.54 23.16 -5.10
CA GLN A 230 8.73 23.83 -5.66
C GLN A 230 9.91 22.85 -5.80
N LEU A 231 10.10 21.99 -4.81
CA LEU A 231 11.13 20.96 -4.82
C LEU A 231 10.82 19.88 -5.88
N ALA A 232 9.57 19.46 -6.01
CA ALA A 232 9.12 18.48 -6.99
C ALA A 232 9.40 18.96 -8.42
N GLU A 233 9.02 20.20 -8.73
CA GLU A 233 9.25 20.81 -10.03
C GLU A 233 10.74 21.01 -10.30
N GLY A 234 11.51 21.42 -9.28
CA GLY A 234 12.96 21.55 -9.38
C GLY A 234 13.64 20.21 -9.70
N LEU A 235 13.24 19.14 -9.01
CA LEU A 235 13.73 17.79 -9.24
C LEU A 235 13.36 17.31 -10.65
N LEU A 236 12.11 17.47 -11.07
CA LEU A 236 11.68 17.08 -12.40
C LEU A 236 12.50 17.81 -13.48
N ARG A 237 12.64 19.13 -13.36
CA ARG A 237 13.45 19.92 -14.30
C ARG A 237 14.90 19.44 -14.35
N GLU A 238 15.52 19.20 -13.20
CA GLU A 238 16.92 18.77 -13.14
C GLU A 238 17.12 17.36 -13.69
N LEU A 239 16.23 16.43 -13.35
CA LEU A 239 16.27 15.06 -13.86
C LEU A 239 16.03 15.02 -15.38
N THR A 240 15.12 15.86 -15.90
CA THR A 240 14.93 16.00 -17.34
C THR A 240 16.15 16.61 -18.01
N ARG A 241 16.79 17.61 -17.41
CA ARG A 241 18.06 18.19 -17.90
C ARG A 241 19.18 17.15 -17.97
N MET A 242 19.22 16.22 -17.02
CA MET A 242 20.18 15.10 -16.99
C MET A 242 19.85 14.01 -18.03
N GLY A 243 18.71 14.10 -18.72
CA GLY A 243 18.30 13.13 -19.73
C GLY A 243 17.89 11.78 -19.15
N VAL A 244 17.47 11.73 -17.88
CA VAL A 244 17.19 10.47 -17.15
C VAL A 244 15.70 10.19 -17.01
N THR A 245 14.86 11.14 -17.41
CA THR A 245 13.40 11.02 -17.34
C THR A 245 12.81 10.38 -18.59
N LYS A 246 11.91 9.42 -18.41
CA LYS A 246 10.98 9.00 -19.47
C LYS A 246 9.81 9.99 -19.53
N PRO A 247 9.23 10.26 -20.71
CA PRO A 247 8.00 11.05 -20.81
C PRO A 247 6.93 10.42 -19.90
N MET A 248 6.41 11.20 -18.95
CA MET A 248 5.23 10.77 -18.20
C MET A 248 4.08 10.68 -19.19
N ARG A 249 3.53 9.49 -19.44
CA ARG A 249 2.23 9.32 -20.12
C ARG A 249 1.06 9.80 -19.24
N TYR A 250 1.31 10.67 -18.28
CA TYR A 250 0.35 11.21 -17.34
C TYR A 250 0.41 12.74 -17.40
N THR A 251 -0.64 13.34 -17.93
CA THR A 251 -0.90 14.78 -17.90
C THR A 251 -1.61 15.12 -16.59
N PRO A 252 -0.95 15.79 -15.62
CA PRO A 252 -1.63 16.29 -14.43
C PRO A 252 -2.56 17.43 -14.86
N GLY A 253 -3.88 17.21 -14.78
CA GLY A 253 -4.91 18.18 -15.16
C GLY A 253 -6.11 17.58 -15.89
N ALA A 254 -5.98 16.41 -16.51
CA ALA A 254 -7.09 15.78 -17.22
C ALA A 254 -8.19 15.17 -16.31
N ASN A 255 -7.92 15.05 -15.00
CA ASN A 255 -8.87 14.51 -14.00
C ASN A 255 -9.27 15.57 -12.95
N ALA A 256 -9.06 16.86 -13.23
CA ALA A 256 -9.53 17.94 -12.37
C ALA A 256 -10.88 18.52 -12.82
N GLU A 257 -11.41 18.07 -13.96
CA GLU A 257 -12.76 18.37 -14.41
C GLU A 257 -13.45 17.06 -14.80
N GLY A 258 -14.44 16.67 -14.00
CA GLY A 258 -15.22 15.44 -14.13
C GLY A 258 -15.96 15.11 -12.84
#